data_AF-A0A4R8V1H9-F1
#
_entry.id   AF-A0A4R8V1H9-F1
#
_cell.length_a   1.000
_cell.length_b   1.000
_cell.length_c   1.000
_cell.angle_alpha   90.00
_cell.angle_beta   90.00
_cell.angle_gamma   90.00
#
_symmetry.space_group_name_H-M   'P 1'
#
loop_
_entity.id
_entity.type
_entity.pdbx_description
1 polymer ?
#
loop_
_entity_poly.entity_id
_entity_poly.type
_entity_poly.pdbx_seq_one_letter_code
_entity_poly.pdbx_strand_id
1 'polypeptide(L)'
;MDALLDAQIVEQLDFESLLPCEGVHHDRGLSGHDPAESGGFMVISPCCGPKVIQCSSRVDAMRVSGVLYCGDCQHEHLTSEYQFIPLQL
;
A
#
# COMPACT_ATOMS: atom_id res chain seq x y z
N MET A 1 -37.01 0.79 -3.53
CA MET A 1 -36.47 0.16 -4.75
C MET A 1 -35.34 -0.73 -4.29
N ASP A 2 -35.61 -2.02 -4.14
CA ASP A 2 -34.57 -3.00 -3.88
C ASP A 2 -33.77 -3.16 -5.18
N ALA A 3 -32.54 -2.66 -5.17
CA ALA A 3 -31.58 -2.96 -6.21
C ALA A 3 -31.14 -4.42 -6.00
N LEU A 4 -31.83 -5.34 -6.67
CA LEU A 4 -31.35 -6.70 -6.87
C LEU A 4 -30.08 -6.60 -7.71
N LEU A 5 -28.93 -6.55 -7.04
CA LEU A 5 -27.62 -6.69 -7.65
C LEU A 5 -27.60 -8.04 -8.34
N ASP A 6 -27.59 -8.01 -9.67
CA ASP A 6 -27.49 -9.19 -10.51
C ASP A 6 -26.15 -9.89 -10.20
N ALA A 7 -26.21 -11.12 -9.70
CA ALA A 7 -25.03 -11.84 -9.24
C ALA A 7 -23.99 -12.02 -10.36
N GLN A 8 -24.42 -12.03 -11.63
CA GLN A 8 -23.53 -12.08 -12.79
C GLN A 8 -22.77 -10.77 -13.03
N ILE A 9 -23.30 -9.62 -12.60
CA ILE A 9 -22.62 -8.32 -12.71
C ILE A 9 -21.53 -8.21 -11.64
N VAL A 10 -21.72 -8.84 -10.47
CA VAL A 10 -20.71 -8.88 -9.40
C VAL A 10 -19.51 -9.74 -9.77
N GLU A 11 -19.71 -10.83 -10.51
CA GLU A 11 -18.62 -11.68 -11.02
C GLU A 11 -17.78 -11.02 -12.14
N GLN A 12 -18.30 -10.00 -12.82
CA GLN A 12 -17.58 -9.23 -13.85
C GLN A 12 -16.91 -7.96 -13.31
N LEU A 13 -17.14 -7.62 -12.04
CA LEU A 13 -16.28 -6.67 -11.37
C LEU A 13 -14.97 -7.39 -11.12
N ASP A 14 -13.96 -7.01 -11.91
CA ASP A 14 -12.58 -7.44 -11.78
C ASP A 14 -12.03 -6.93 -10.45
N PHE A 15 -12.47 -7.55 -9.36
CA PHE A 15 -11.81 -7.47 -8.07
C PHE A 15 -10.54 -8.29 -8.23
N GLU A 16 -9.54 -7.78 -8.95
CA GLU A 16 -8.18 -8.28 -8.82
C GLU A 16 -7.89 -8.26 -7.31
N SER A 17 -7.94 -9.44 -6.71
CA SER A 17 -7.84 -9.64 -5.26
C SER A 17 -6.45 -9.29 -4.72
N LEU A 18 -5.55 -8.89 -5.62
CA LEU A 18 -4.17 -8.55 -5.34
C LEU A 18 -3.94 -7.11 -5.75
N LEU A 19 -4.18 -6.20 -4.81
CA LEU A 19 -3.80 -4.81 -4.98
C LEU A 19 -2.28 -4.74 -5.13
N PRO A 20 -1.73 -4.14 -6.21
CA PRO A 20 -0.29 -4.13 -6.42
C PRO A 20 0.39 -3.28 -5.33
N CYS A 21 1.54 -3.75 -4.85
CA CYS A 21 2.43 -2.92 -4.05
C CYS A 21 2.96 -1.77 -4.91
N GLU A 22 2.89 -0.50 -4.47
CA GLU A 22 3.41 0.64 -5.28
C GLU A 22 4.89 0.48 -5.63
N GLY A 23 5.63 -0.26 -4.79
CA GLY A 23 7.01 -0.63 -5.07
C GLY A 23 7.22 -1.41 -6.38
N VAL A 24 6.16 -1.86 -7.06
CA VAL A 24 6.22 -2.41 -8.43
C VAL A 24 6.90 -1.48 -9.44
N HIS A 25 6.83 -0.16 -9.22
CA HIS A 25 7.40 0.85 -10.11
C HIS A 25 8.87 1.19 -9.80
N HIS A 26 9.45 0.62 -8.75
CA HIS A 26 10.88 0.71 -8.48
C HIS A 26 11.58 -0.48 -9.14
N ASP A 27 12.35 -0.22 -10.20
CA ASP A 27 13.15 -1.25 -10.87
C ASP A 27 14.00 -2.03 -9.85
N ARG A 28 13.75 -3.33 -9.78
CA ARG A 28 14.37 -4.40 -8.98
C ARG A 28 15.45 -3.98 -7.96
N GLY A 29 15.16 -4.26 -6.69
CA GLY A 29 16.19 -4.46 -5.65
C GLY A 29 16.57 -3.22 -4.82
N LEU A 30 16.17 -2.01 -5.22
CA LEU A 30 16.42 -0.80 -4.42
C LEU A 30 15.56 -0.72 -3.15
N SER A 31 14.43 -1.44 -3.11
CA SER A 31 13.45 -1.39 -2.02
C SER A 31 13.33 -2.68 -1.20
N GLY A 32 14.06 -3.74 -1.56
CA GLY A 32 14.15 -4.99 -0.78
C GLY A 32 12.89 -5.88 -0.77
N HIS A 33 11.99 -5.77 -1.75
CA HIS A 33 10.80 -6.62 -1.88
C HIS A 33 10.65 -7.16 -3.32
N ASP A 34 9.80 -8.18 -3.50
CA ASP A 34 9.42 -8.65 -4.82
C ASP A 34 8.41 -7.66 -5.45
N PRO A 35 8.67 -7.11 -6.65
CA PRO A 35 7.69 -6.31 -7.38
C PRO A 35 6.38 -7.05 -7.65
N ALA A 36 6.37 -8.38 -7.70
CA ALA A 36 5.13 -9.17 -7.84
C ALA A 36 4.42 -9.42 -6.50
N GLU A 37 4.99 -9.01 -5.36
CA GLU A 37 4.36 -9.18 -4.05
C GLU A 37 3.08 -8.36 -3.96
N SER A 38 2.00 -9.02 -3.56
CA SER A 38 0.72 -8.37 -3.34
C SER A 38 0.81 -7.37 -2.19
N GLY A 39 0.14 -6.25 -2.36
CA GLY A 39 -0.06 -5.26 -1.34
C GLY A 39 -0.78 -5.85 -0.13
N GLY A 40 -0.27 -5.57 1.08
CA GLY A 40 -0.85 -6.08 2.32
C GLY A 40 -1.27 -4.97 3.29
N PHE A 41 -0.84 -3.74 3.05
CA PHE A 41 -1.04 -2.62 3.96
C PHE A 41 -1.34 -1.33 3.21
N MET A 42 -2.28 -0.54 3.73
CA MET A 42 -2.36 0.88 3.44
C MET A 42 -1.44 1.63 4.39
N VAL A 43 -0.56 2.46 3.84
CA VAL A 43 0.37 3.25 4.64
C VAL A 43 -0.07 4.71 4.64
N ILE A 44 -0.28 5.31 5.80
CA ILE A 44 -0.71 6.71 5.92
C ILE A 44 0.48 7.52 6.43
N SER A 45 0.89 8.51 5.64
CA SER A 45 1.93 9.46 5.99
C SER A 45 1.41 10.56 6.91
N PRO A 46 2.19 11.03 7.90
CA PRO A 46 1.77 12.09 8.80
C PRO A 46 1.59 13.45 8.12
N CYS A 47 2.20 13.67 6.95
CA CYS A 47 2.13 14.94 6.23
C CYS A 47 1.15 14.92 5.05
N CYS A 48 1.18 13.86 4.23
CA CYS A 48 0.44 13.82 2.97
C CYS A 48 -0.82 12.96 3.02
N GLY A 49 -1.11 12.35 4.17
CA GLY A 49 -2.27 11.48 4.35
C GLY A 49 -2.05 10.08 3.76
N PRO A 50 -3.14 9.38 3.37
CA PRO A 50 -3.05 8.02 2.84
C PRO A 50 -2.11 7.96 1.64
N LYS A 51 -1.01 7.23 1.81
CA LYS A 51 -0.20 6.79 0.69
C LYS A 51 -0.81 5.51 0.12
N VAL A 52 -0.25 5.11 -1.00
CA VAL A 52 -0.44 3.84 -1.68
C VAL A 52 -0.32 2.58 -0.81
N ILE A 53 -0.69 1.47 -1.43
CA ILE A 53 -0.61 0.14 -0.86
C ILE A 53 0.82 -0.38 -0.94
N GLN A 54 1.30 -0.96 0.16
CA GLN A 54 2.63 -1.55 0.28
C GLN A 54 2.52 -3.03 0.67
N CYS A 55 3.46 -3.84 0.18
CA CYS A 55 3.59 -5.23 0.60
C CYS A 55 4.17 -5.33 2.03
N SER A 56 4.04 -6.51 2.63
CA SER A 56 4.48 -6.77 4.01
C SER A 56 5.98 -6.52 4.18
N SER A 57 6.80 -7.05 3.27
CA SER A 57 8.25 -6.89 3.30
C SER A 57 8.68 -5.42 3.33
N ARG A 58 7.96 -4.56 2.59
CA ARG A 58 8.24 -3.12 2.53
C ARG A 58 7.81 -2.41 3.80
N VAL A 59 6.65 -2.75 4.37
CA VAL A 59 6.20 -2.21 5.65
C VAL A 59 7.15 -2.56 6.78
N ASP A 60 7.68 -3.79 6.80
CA ASP A 60 8.66 -4.19 7.82
C ASP A 60 9.95 -3.38 7.72
N ALA A 61 10.45 -3.15 6.50
CA ALA A 61 11.60 -2.28 6.26
C ALA A 61 11.33 -0.82 6.68
N MET A 62 10.13 -0.30 6.39
CA MET A 62 9.72 1.05 6.80
C MET A 62 9.66 1.19 8.33
N ARG A 63 9.15 0.19 9.05
CA ARG A 63 9.02 0.26 10.51
C ARG A 63 10.37 0.39 11.22
N VAL A 64 11.42 -0.21 10.67
CA VAL A 64 12.77 -0.23 11.29
C VAL A 64 13.70 0.87 10.77
N SER A 65 13.31 1.67 9.77
CA SER A 65 14.20 2.71 9.20
C SER A 65 14.40 3.93 10.09
N GLY A 66 13.54 4.13 11.10
CA GLY A 66 13.55 5.28 12.01
C GLY A 66 12.99 6.56 11.41
N VAL A 67 13.43 6.93 10.20
CA VAL A 67 12.91 8.07 9.42
C VAL A 67 12.58 7.66 7.99
N LEU A 68 11.63 8.38 7.39
CA LEU A 68 11.25 8.28 5.97
C LEU A 68 11.14 9.67 5.36
N TYR A 69 11.81 9.87 4.23
CA TYR A 69 11.68 11.09 3.44
C TYR A 69 10.39 11.07 2.62
N CYS A 70 9.61 12.14 2.71
CA CYS A 70 8.43 12.33 1.87
C CYS A 70 8.77 13.24 0.68
N GLY A 71 8.67 12.71 -0.54
CA GLY A 71 8.91 13.47 -1.77
C GLY A 71 7.94 14.62 -2.01
N ASP A 72 6.73 14.56 -1.46
CA ASP A 72 5.68 15.56 -1.68
C ASP A 72 5.91 16.83 -0.84
N CYS A 73 6.15 16.67 0.47
CA CYS A 73 6.43 17.79 1.36
C CYS A 73 7.93 18.10 1.49
N GLN A 74 8.80 17.24 0.94
CA GLN A 74 10.26 17.36 0.97
C GLN A 74 10.89 17.33 2.38
N HIS A 75 10.23 16.68 3.35
CA HIS A 75 10.73 16.56 4.72
C HIS A 75 10.86 15.09 5.17
N GLU A 76 11.74 14.87 6.14
CA GLU A 76 11.86 13.60 6.85
C GLU A 76 10.84 13.53 7.99
N HIS A 77 10.22 12.37 8.13
CA HIS A 77 9.23 12.07 9.16
C HIS A 77 9.64 10.81 9.92
N LEU A 78 9.36 10.78 11.23
CA LEU A 78 9.64 9.59 12.03
C LEU A 78 8.72 8.46 11.60
N THR A 79 9.25 7.24 11.48
CA THR A 79 8.45 6.07 11.08
C THR A 79 7.32 5.78 12.07
N SER A 80 7.49 6.16 13.34
CA SER A 80 6.48 6.07 14.39
C SER A 80 5.26 6.97 14.16
N GLU A 81 5.36 7.98 13.30
CA GLU A 81 4.26 8.89 12.95
C GLU A 81 3.41 8.35 11.79
N TYR A 82 3.89 7.32 11.08
CA TYR A 82 3.13 6.66 10.03
C TYR A 82 2.13 5.67 10.62
N GLN A 83 0.98 5.52 9.95
CA GLN A 83 0.03 4.45 10.26
C GLN A 83 0.13 3.35 9.21
N PHE A 84 0.10 2.10 9.65
CA PHE A 84 0.20 0.92 8.79
C PHE A 84 -1.06 0.07 9.01
N ILE A 85 -2.04 0.20 8.13
CA ILE A 85 -3.34 -0.47 8.26
C ILE A 85 -3.30 -1.76 7.43
N PRO A 86 -3.40 -2.95 8.06
CA PRO A 86 -3.51 -4.21 7.32
C PRO A 86 -4.76 -4.21 6.44
N LEU A 87 -4.61 -4.61 5.19
CA LEU A 87 -5.73 -4.85 4.29
C LEU A 87 -6.29 -6.25 4.58
N GLN A 88 -7.60 -6.35 4.80
CA GLN A 88 -8.28 -7.64 4.75
C GLN A 88 -8.53 -7.94 3.28
N LEU A 89 -7.62 -8.71 2.68
CA LEU A 89 -7.75 -9.27 1.33
C LEU A 89 -8.26 -10.70 1.40
#